data_AF-A0A6I9Z2G7-F1
#
_entry.id   AF-A0A6I9Z2G7-F1
#
_cell.length_a   1.000
_cell.length_b   1.000
_cell.length_c   1.000
_cell.angle_alpha   90.00
_cell.angle_beta   90.00
_cell.angle_gamma   90.00
#
_symmetry.space_group_name_H-M   'P 1'
#
loop_
_entity.id
_entity.type
_entity.pdbx_description
1 polymer ?
#
loop_
_entity_poly.entity_id
_entity_poly.type
_entity_poly.pdbx_seq_one_letter_code
_entity_poly.pdbx_strand_id
1 'polypeptide(L)'
;MQRRLNNYCKSKGWQRISDNRREDYVLKWCETKFRDSYCNFREGEQLLYQIPNNKILTTKIGLLMNLREYDRVMKKIGQAAKLLKMEDFFPETFRLDTKDEREIFFEIYKEPHIWICKPTSSNQGRGIFLLKSQSEVRSLQAKLQSVEDEATYKKFPYKLPQARIVQR
;
A
#
# COMPACT_ATOMS: atom_id res chain seq x y z
N MET A 1 -4.44 18.44 10.41
CA MET A 1 -4.55 17.63 11.65
C MET A 1 -3.68 18.23 12.76
N GLN A 2 -2.52 18.79 12.40
CA GLN A 2 -1.55 19.44 13.29
C GLN A 2 -2.10 20.43 14.35
N ARG A 3 -3.07 21.30 14.03
CA ARG A 3 -3.63 22.27 15.00
C ARG A 3 -4.32 21.58 16.18
N ARG A 4 -5.11 20.53 15.91
CA ARG A 4 -5.84 19.78 16.96
C ARG A 4 -4.87 19.07 17.89
N LEU A 5 -3.86 18.41 17.32
CA LEU A 5 -2.83 17.73 18.10
C LEU A 5 -2.06 18.74 18.97
N ASN A 6 -1.63 19.86 18.39
CA ASN A 6 -0.89 20.88 19.14
C ASN A 6 -1.70 21.41 20.33
N ASN A 7 -2.99 21.69 20.14
CA ASN A 7 -3.87 22.14 21.23
C ASN A 7 -4.03 21.05 22.30
N TYR A 8 -4.21 19.79 21.88
CA TYR A 8 -4.30 18.66 22.81
C TYR A 8 -3.02 18.49 23.63
N CYS A 9 -1.85 18.43 22.98
CA CYS A 9 -0.55 18.31 23.63
C CYS A 9 -0.33 19.45 24.63
N LYS A 10 -0.60 20.71 24.24
CA LYS A 10 -0.53 21.86 25.14
C LYS A 10 -1.44 21.71 26.35
N SER A 11 -2.69 21.27 26.16
CA SER A 11 -3.63 21.03 27.27
C SER A 11 -3.17 19.92 28.22
N LYS A 12 -2.25 19.05 27.78
CA LYS A 12 -1.64 17.97 28.55
C LYS A 12 -0.25 18.34 29.10
N GLY A 13 0.13 19.62 29.05
CA GLY A 13 1.41 20.10 29.57
C GLY A 13 2.62 19.88 28.66
N TRP A 14 2.41 19.35 27.45
CA TRP A 14 3.52 19.16 26.49
C TRP A 14 3.95 20.50 25.91
N GLN A 15 5.27 20.65 25.77
CA GLN A 15 5.88 21.82 25.15
C GLN A 15 6.32 21.48 23.72
N ARG A 16 6.03 22.38 22.79
CA ARG A 16 6.41 22.20 21.38
C ARG A 16 7.85 22.65 21.17
N ILE A 17 8.68 21.74 20.66
CA ILE A 17 10.00 22.08 20.11
C ILE A 17 9.79 22.60 18.68
N SER A 18 10.34 23.78 18.38
CA SER A 18 10.25 24.39 17.03
C SER A 18 11.49 24.11 16.17
N ASP A 19 12.64 23.86 16.81
CA ASP A 19 13.87 23.47 16.12
C ASP A 19 13.86 21.97 15.80
N ASN A 20 13.75 21.64 14.52
CA ASN A 20 13.72 20.26 14.04
C ASN A 20 15.08 19.53 14.14
N ARG A 21 16.16 20.23 14.51
CA ARG A 21 17.50 19.64 14.73
C ARG A 21 17.67 19.06 16.12
N ARG A 22 16.77 19.39 17.05
CA ARG A 22 16.82 18.90 18.41
C ARG A 22 16.40 17.44 18.50
N GLU A 23 17.13 16.67 19.30
CA GLU A 23 16.95 15.23 19.49
C GLU A 23 16.52 14.85 20.91
N ASP A 24 16.37 15.81 21.81
CA ASP A 24 15.88 15.63 23.19
C ASP A 24 14.34 15.76 23.27
N TYR A 25 13.65 15.42 22.19
CA TYR A 25 12.20 15.26 22.20
C TYR A 25 11.81 13.97 22.91
N VAL A 26 10.67 13.97 23.60
CA VAL A 26 10.03 12.73 24.09
C VAL A 26 9.04 12.18 23.06
N LEU A 27 8.34 13.05 22.31
CA LEU A 27 7.40 12.64 21.27
C LEU A 27 7.68 13.41 19.97
N LYS A 28 7.86 12.68 18.87
CA LYS A 28 7.91 13.23 17.52
C LYS A 28 6.65 12.85 16.76
N TRP A 29 5.92 13.86 16.30
CA TRP A 29 4.72 13.69 15.47
C TRP A 29 4.89 14.37 14.12
N CYS A 30 4.70 13.62 13.04
CA CYS A 30 4.71 14.14 11.67
C CYS A 30 3.51 13.61 10.88
N GLU A 31 2.97 14.42 9.97
CA GLU A 31 1.89 13.95 9.08
C GLU A 31 2.44 13.06 7.95
N THR A 32 3.64 13.37 7.46
CA THR A 32 4.33 12.63 6.39
C THR A 32 5.52 11.85 6.92
N LYS A 33 5.70 10.63 6.40
CA LYS A 33 6.88 9.81 6.66
C LYS A 33 8.13 10.46 6.07
N PHE A 34 9.18 10.51 6.87
CA PHE A 34 10.50 10.86 6.42
C PHE A 34 11.47 9.76 6.86
N ARG A 35 12.30 9.25 5.94
CA ARG A 35 13.17 8.09 6.18
C ARG A 35 14.07 8.32 7.40
N ASP A 36 14.59 9.53 7.53
CA ASP A 36 15.55 9.89 8.57
C ASP A 36 14.89 10.10 9.94
N SER A 37 13.55 10.05 10.03
CA SER A 37 12.84 10.17 11.32
C SER A 37 13.15 9.02 12.29
N TYR A 38 13.64 7.90 11.79
CA TYR A 38 13.92 6.69 12.57
C TYR A 38 15.41 6.43 12.78
N CYS A 39 16.28 7.09 12.01
CA CYS A 39 17.73 6.82 12.06
C CYS A 39 18.34 7.14 13.43
N ASN A 40 17.84 8.18 14.09
CA ASN A 40 18.34 8.66 15.39
C ASN A 40 17.34 8.39 16.53
N PHE A 41 16.45 7.39 16.36
CA PHE A 41 15.47 7.04 17.38
C PHE A 41 16.16 6.40 18.59
N ARG A 42 15.86 6.90 19.80
CA ARG A 42 16.36 6.32 21.06
C ARG A 42 15.25 5.55 21.78
N GLU A 43 15.34 4.23 21.75
CA GLU A 43 14.38 3.33 22.42
C GLU A 43 14.38 3.57 23.94
N GLY A 44 13.19 3.51 24.56
CA GLY A 44 13.00 3.79 25.99
C GLY A 44 12.98 5.28 26.36
N GLU A 45 13.51 6.16 25.51
CA GLU A 45 13.52 7.61 25.74
C GLU A 45 12.52 8.38 24.87
N GLN A 46 12.31 7.91 23.64
CA GLN A 46 11.54 8.62 22.63
C GLN A 46 10.31 7.82 22.17
N LEU A 47 9.31 8.56 21.69
CA LEU A 47 8.10 8.05 21.06
C LEU A 47 7.97 8.63 19.65
N LEU A 48 7.65 7.77 18.69
CA LEU A 48 7.35 8.15 17.31
C LEU A 48 5.89 7.84 16.97
N TYR A 49 5.30 8.67 16.13
CA TYR A 49 3.89 8.56 15.69
C TYR A 49 3.58 7.31 14.85
N GLN A 50 4.58 6.55 14.41
CA GLN A 50 4.42 5.38 13.55
C GLN A 50 5.47 4.31 13.84
N ILE A 51 5.09 3.05 13.60
CA ILE A 51 5.99 1.90 13.63
C ILE A 51 6.81 1.86 12.33
N PRO A 52 8.14 1.65 12.40
CA PRO A 52 8.96 1.42 11.22
C PRO A 52 8.39 0.31 10.32
N ASN A 53 8.65 0.41 9.01
CA ASN A 53 8.25 -0.61 8.03
C ASN A 53 6.74 -0.96 7.97
N ASN A 54 5.85 -0.13 8.52
CA ASN A 54 4.40 -0.38 8.47
C ASN A 54 3.80 -0.42 7.05
N LYS A 55 4.58 -0.17 5.98
CA LYS A 55 4.14 -0.31 4.58
C LYS A 55 3.70 -1.73 4.26
N ILE A 56 4.18 -2.71 5.03
CA ILE A 56 3.71 -4.11 4.98
C ILE A 56 2.20 -4.20 5.20
N LEU A 57 1.60 -3.33 6.03
CA LEU A 57 0.15 -3.37 6.31
C LEU A 57 -0.61 -2.15 5.77
N THR A 58 0.10 -1.05 5.50
CA THR A 58 -0.51 0.26 5.14
C THR A 58 -0.48 0.57 3.65
N THR A 59 -0.03 -0.37 2.81
CA THR A 59 -0.12 -0.27 1.35
C THR A 59 -0.95 -1.41 0.80
N LYS A 60 -1.59 -1.20 -0.37
CA LYS A 60 -2.50 -2.22 -0.93
C LYS A 60 -1.78 -3.52 -1.29
N ILE A 61 -0.61 -3.42 -1.93
CA ILE A 61 0.24 -4.58 -2.25
C ILE A 61 0.87 -5.16 -0.98
N GLY A 62 1.33 -4.31 -0.04
CA GLY A 62 1.88 -4.81 1.22
C GLY A 62 0.89 -5.71 1.94
N LEU A 63 -0.34 -5.23 2.13
CA LEU A 63 -1.39 -5.98 2.80
C LEU A 63 -1.73 -7.28 2.06
N LEU A 64 -1.91 -7.22 0.74
CA LEU A 64 -2.17 -8.39 -0.10
C LEU A 64 -1.07 -9.46 0.05
N MET A 65 0.19 -9.07 -0.09
CA MET A 65 1.33 -9.98 -0.02
C MET A 65 1.48 -10.55 1.39
N ASN A 66 1.26 -9.74 2.43
CA ASN A 66 1.32 -10.20 3.81
C ASN A 66 0.24 -11.25 4.12
N LEU A 67 -1.00 -11.03 3.67
CA LEU A 67 -2.09 -11.98 3.86
C LEU A 67 -1.85 -13.30 3.10
N ARG A 68 -1.38 -13.23 1.85
CA ARG A 68 -1.03 -14.43 1.07
C ARG A 68 0.12 -15.21 1.69
N GLU A 69 1.15 -14.51 2.18
CA GLU A 69 2.28 -15.16 2.84
C GLU A 69 1.88 -15.80 4.17
N TYR A 70 1.02 -15.14 4.94
CA TYR A 70 0.47 -15.69 6.16
C TYR A 70 -0.32 -16.98 5.90
N ASP A 71 -1.24 -16.98 4.93
CA ASP A 71 -2.00 -18.18 4.52
C ASP A 71 -1.07 -19.32 4.08
N ARG A 72 -0.04 -19.02 3.27
CA ARG A 72 0.97 -19.99 2.82
C ARG A 72 1.73 -20.62 4.00
N VAL A 73 2.18 -19.81 4.95
CA VAL A 73 2.93 -20.28 6.14
C VAL A 73 2.03 -21.12 7.03
N MET A 74 0.80 -20.69 7.30
CA MET A 74 -0.15 -21.40 8.16
C MET A 74 -0.53 -22.77 7.59
N LYS A 75 -0.66 -22.88 6.26
CA LYS A 75 -0.80 -24.16 5.54
C LYS A 75 0.42 -25.05 5.71
N LYS A 76 1.62 -24.50 5.57
CA LYS A 76 2.88 -25.26 5.70
C LYS A 76 3.07 -25.86 7.10
N ILE A 77 2.67 -25.15 8.16
CA ILE A 77 2.81 -25.63 9.55
C ILE A 77 1.61 -26.45 10.04
N GLY A 78 0.68 -26.81 9.16
CA GLY A 78 -0.48 -27.65 9.51
C GLY A 78 -1.54 -26.95 10.38
N GLN A 79 -1.55 -25.62 10.42
CA GLN A 79 -2.50 -24.83 11.23
C GLN A 79 -3.61 -24.16 10.42
N ALA A 80 -3.75 -24.52 9.13
CA ALA A 80 -4.77 -23.95 8.24
C ALA A 80 -6.21 -24.13 8.75
N ALA A 81 -6.52 -25.22 9.45
CA ALA A 81 -7.87 -25.49 9.97
C ALA A 81 -8.35 -24.49 11.04
N LYS A 82 -7.43 -23.72 11.65
CA LYS A 82 -7.75 -22.67 12.63
C LYS A 82 -7.85 -21.27 12.01
N LEU A 83 -7.68 -21.17 10.69
CA LEU A 83 -7.60 -19.91 9.97
C LEU A 83 -8.96 -19.55 9.36
N LEU A 84 -9.35 -18.27 9.48
CA LEU A 84 -10.34 -17.71 8.57
C LEU A 84 -9.75 -17.69 7.17
N LYS A 85 -10.49 -18.18 6.16
CA LYS A 85 -9.95 -18.17 4.81
C LYS A 85 -9.88 -16.73 4.33
N MET A 86 -8.81 -16.39 3.61
CA MET A 86 -8.62 -15.03 3.10
C MET A 86 -9.80 -14.57 2.23
N GLU A 87 -10.39 -15.49 1.45
CA GLU A 87 -11.58 -15.26 0.62
C GLU A 87 -12.83 -14.85 1.41
N ASP A 88 -12.89 -15.12 2.72
CA ASP A 88 -14.05 -14.78 3.56
C ASP A 88 -14.08 -13.30 3.97
N PHE A 89 -12.93 -12.62 3.97
CA PHE A 89 -12.81 -11.24 4.47
C PHE A 89 -12.01 -10.29 3.58
N PHE A 90 -11.27 -10.82 2.61
CA PHE A 90 -10.46 -10.04 1.68
C PHE A 90 -10.95 -10.26 0.25
N PRO A 91 -11.23 -9.19 -0.50
CA PRO A 91 -11.74 -9.32 -1.86
C PRO A 91 -10.73 -10.00 -2.77
N GLU A 92 -11.23 -10.71 -3.78
CA GLU A 92 -10.40 -11.32 -4.81
C GLU A 92 -9.54 -10.24 -5.44
N THR A 93 -8.21 -10.41 -5.43
CA THR A 93 -7.27 -9.32 -5.74
C THR A 93 -6.12 -9.81 -6.60
N PHE A 94 -5.82 -9.06 -7.67
CA PHE A 94 -4.67 -9.29 -8.53
C PHE A 94 -3.78 -8.05 -8.63
N ARG A 95 -2.48 -8.29 -8.70
CA ARG A 95 -1.48 -7.27 -9.02
C ARG A 95 -1.37 -7.09 -10.52
N LEU A 96 -1.37 -5.84 -10.99
CA LEU A 96 -1.17 -5.51 -12.40
C LEU A 96 0.29 -5.23 -12.76
N ASP A 97 1.15 -5.08 -11.73
CA ASP A 97 2.59 -4.87 -11.87
C ASP A 97 3.39 -6.18 -11.98
N THR A 98 2.76 -7.33 -11.74
CA THR A 98 3.32 -8.66 -12.00
C THR A 98 2.64 -9.27 -13.23
N LYS A 99 3.45 -9.71 -14.19
CA LYS A 99 2.97 -10.28 -15.46
C LYS A 99 1.99 -11.44 -15.23
N ASP A 100 2.40 -12.42 -14.44
CA ASP A 100 1.61 -13.63 -14.17
C ASP A 100 0.23 -13.31 -13.57
N GLU A 101 0.17 -12.45 -12.54
CA GLU A 101 -1.10 -12.07 -11.92
C GLU A 101 -1.98 -11.23 -12.85
N ARG A 102 -1.36 -10.40 -13.68
CA ARG A 102 -2.05 -9.58 -14.67
C ARG A 102 -2.69 -10.43 -15.77
N GLU A 103 -1.97 -11.42 -16.29
CA GLU A 103 -2.47 -12.35 -17.30
C GLU A 103 -3.64 -13.16 -16.74
N ILE A 104 -3.52 -13.69 -15.52
CA ILE A 104 -4.61 -14.37 -14.83
C ILE A 104 -5.85 -13.46 -14.73
N PHE A 105 -5.69 -12.20 -14.31
CA PHE A 105 -6.82 -11.27 -14.23
C PHE A 105 -7.53 -11.10 -15.59
N PHE A 106 -6.79 -10.95 -16.68
CA PHE A 106 -7.37 -10.76 -18.00
C PHE A 106 -8.07 -12.01 -18.53
N GLU A 107 -7.59 -13.20 -18.17
CA GLU A 107 -8.22 -14.47 -18.53
C GLU A 107 -9.52 -14.71 -17.76
N ILE A 108 -9.56 -14.38 -16.46
CA ILE A 108 -10.75 -14.65 -15.62
C ILE A 108 -11.84 -13.59 -15.75
N TYR A 109 -11.52 -12.42 -16.29
CA TYR A 109 -12.50 -11.34 -16.40
C TYR A 109 -13.67 -11.79 -17.29
N LYS A 110 -14.89 -11.60 -16.76
CA LYS A 110 -16.13 -11.87 -17.49
C LYS A 110 -17.21 -10.89 -17.07
N GLU A 111 -18.01 -10.46 -18.02
CA GLU A 111 -19.24 -9.71 -17.72
C GLU A 111 -20.25 -10.62 -17.01
N PRO A 112 -21.06 -10.10 -16.07
CA PRO A 112 -21.19 -8.70 -15.66
C PRO A 112 -20.32 -8.32 -14.44
N HIS A 113 -19.19 -9.00 -14.18
CA HIS A 113 -18.38 -8.71 -13.00
C HIS A 113 -17.79 -7.29 -13.04
N ILE A 114 -17.92 -6.58 -11.93
CA ILE A 114 -17.34 -5.25 -11.73
C ILE A 114 -16.07 -5.39 -10.91
N TRP A 115 -14.98 -4.84 -11.42
CA TRP A 115 -13.70 -4.76 -10.71
C TRP A 115 -13.34 -3.31 -10.40
N ILE A 116 -12.63 -3.10 -9.29
CA ILE A 116 -12.10 -1.80 -8.91
C ILE A 116 -10.58 -1.78 -9.04
N CYS A 117 -10.05 -0.93 -9.93
CA CYS A 117 -8.62 -0.76 -10.12
C CYS A 117 -8.10 0.38 -9.23
N LYS A 118 -7.11 0.09 -8.38
CA LYS A 118 -6.59 1.03 -7.37
C LYS A 118 -5.08 1.16 -7.47
N PRO A 119 -4.51 2.39 -7.44
CA PRO A 119 -3.08 2.59 -7.27
C PRO A 119 -2.62 2.21 -5.86
N THR A 120 -1.44 1.61 -5.74
CA THR A 120 -0.94 1.01 -4.49
C THR A 120 -0.59 2.03 -3.40
N SER A 121 0.00 3.16 -3.77
CA SER A 121 0.59 4.16 -2.86
C SER A 121 -0.16 5.49 -2.82
N SER A 122 -1.41 5.53 -3.28
CA SER A 122 -2.26 6.73 -3.27
C SER A 122 -3.43 6.61 -2.28
N ASN A 123 -3.91 7.77 -1.82
CA ASN A 123 -5.02 7.94 -0.90
C ASN A 123 -6.11 8.86 -1.50
N GLN A 124 -7.22 9.05 -0.76
CA GLN A 124 -8.34 9.93 -1.15
C GLN A 124 -9.07 9.53 -2.45
N GLY A 125 -9.03 8.25 -2.81
CA GLY A 125 -9.66 7.75 -4.04
C GLY A 125 -8.98 8.18 -5.34
N ARG A 126 -7.87 8.94 -5.29
CA ARG A 126 -7.20 9.44 -6.49
C ARG A 126 -6.67 8.31 -7.35
N GLY A 127 -7.04 8.33 -8.63
CA GLY A 127 -6.64 7.36 -9.63
C GLY A 127 -7.37 6.02 -9.52
N ILE A 128 -8.41 5.89 -8.68
CA ILE A 128 -9.28 4.72 -8.66
C ILE A 128 -10.26 4.80 -9.83
N PHE A 129 -10.52 3.68 -10.50
CA PHE A 129 -11.58 3.55 -11.50
C PHE A 129 -12.19 2.14 -11.46
N LEU A 130 -13.38 2.01 -12.05
CA LEU A 130 -14.09 0.74 -12.18
C LEU A 130 -13.85 0.13 -13.57
N LEU A 131 -13.89 -1.19 -13.65
CA LEU A 131 -13.86 -1.99 -14.87
C LEU A 131 -15.18 -2.77 -14.90
N LYS A 132 -16.10 -2.34 -15.75
CA LYS A 132 -17.48 -2.85 -15.81
C LYS A 132 -17.78 -3.58 -17.12
N SER A 133 -16.92 -3.43 -18.13
CA SER A 133 -17.08 -4.01 -19.45
C SER A 133 -15.78 -4.56 -20.02
N GLN A 134 -15.89 -5.47 -20.98
CA GLN A 134 -14.76 -6.04 -21.68
C GLN A 134 -13.93 -4.99 -22.45
N SER A 135 -14.58 -3.93 -22.95
CA SER A 135 -13.89 -2.84 -23.66
C SER A 135 -12.97 -2.04 -22.73
N GLU A 136 -13.42 -1.73 -21.50
CA GLU A 136 -12.60 -1.08 -20.48
C GLU A 136 -11.41 -1.94 -20.06
N VAL A 137 -11.60 -3.25 -19.92
CA VAL A 137 -10.53 -4.21 -19.59
C VAL A 137 -9.50 -4.30 -20.71
N ARG A 138 -9.93 -4.40 -21.97
CA ARG A 138 -9.02 -4.38 -23.14
C ARG A 138 -8.25 -3.07 -23.24
N SER A 139 -8.89 -1.94 -22.97
CA SER A 139 -8.23 -0.62 -22.95
C SER A 139 -7.13 -0.58 -21.88
N LEU A 140 -7.41 -1.10 -20.68
CA LEU A 140 -6.41 -1.24 -19.62
C LEU A 140 -5.25 -2.15 -20.04
N GLN A 141 -5.55 -3.30 -20.65
CA GLN A 141 -4.54 -4.25 -21.14
C GLN A 141 -3.61 -3.59 -22.16
N ALA A 142 -4.16 -2.94 -23.18
CA ALA A 142 -3.37 -2.23 -24.20
C ALA A 142 -2.49 -1.13 -23.58
N LYS A 143 -3.03 -0.38 -22.61
CA LYS A 143 -2.26 0.64 -21.90
C LYS A 143 -1.08 0.04 -21.12
N LEU A 144 -1.27 -1.08 -20.42
CA LEU A 144 -0.17 -1.72 -19.68
C LEU A 144 0.90 -2.25 -20.62
N GLN A 145 0.52 -2.86 -21.74
CA GLN A 145 1.46 -3.34 -22.76
C GLN A 145 2.32 -2.19 -23.32
N SER A 146 1.68 -1.07 -23.69
CA SER A 146 2.41 0.08 -24.24
C SER A 146 3.47 0.63 -23.29
N VAL A 147 3.21 0.61 -21.97
CA VAL A 147 4.16 1.10 -20.98
C VAL A 147 5.32 0.11 -20.78
N GLU A 148 5.06 -1.19 -20.85
CA GLU A 148 6.11 -2.22 -20.81
C GLU A 148 7.02 -2.15 -22.04
N ASP A 149 6.44 -1.95 -23.22
CA ASP A 149 7.19 -1.79 -24.46
C ASP A 149 8.07 -0.53 -24.43
N GLU A 150 7.53 0.60 -23.94
CA GLU A 150 8.29 1.84 -23.75
C GLU A 150 9.45 1.69 -22.75
N ALA A 151 9.22 1.00 -21.63
CA ALA A 151 10.25 0.76 -20.62
C ALA A 151 11.39 -0.12 -21.16
N THR A 152 11.05 -1.11 -21.98
CA THR A 152 12.01 -2.00 -22.65
C THR A 152 12.83 -1.24 -23.70
N TYR A 153 12.17 -0.41 -24.51
CA TYR A 153 12.81 0.31 -25.61
C TYR A 153 13.76 1.41 -25.12
N LYS A 154 13.38 2.18 -24.09
CA LYS A 154 14.12 3.41 -23.75
C LYS A 154 15.21 3.25 -22.68
N LYS A 155 15.42 2.06 -22.07
CA LYS A 155 16.38 1.81 -20.98
C LYS A 155 16.42 2.92 -19.89
N PHE A 156 15.32 3.64 -19.63
CA PHE A 156 15.29 4.69 -18.61
C PHE A 156 14.88 4.11 -17.25
N PRO A 157 15.70 4.22 -16.21
CA PRO A 157 15.37 3.71 -14.88
C PRO A 157 14.29 4.52 -14.13
N TYR A 158 13.74 5.60 -14.72
CA TYR A 158 13.09 6.65 -13.93
C TYR A 158 11.56 6.72 -13.96
N LYS A 159 10.83 5.92 -14.75
CA LYS A 159 9.35 5.91 -14.70
C LYS A 159 8.76 4.52 -14.91
N LEU A 160 8.97 3.64 -13.93
CA LEU A 160 8.11 2.47 -13.80
C LEU A 160 6.66 2.94 -13.57
N PRO A 161 5.66 2.38 -14.27
CA PRO A 161 4.28 2.72 -14.04
C PRO A 161 3.93 2.53 -12.56
N GLN A 162 3.11 3.43 -12.03
CA GLN A 162 2.62 3.30 -10.66
C GLN A 162 1.92 1.95 -10.50
N ALA A 163 2.43 1.11 -9.58
CA ALA A 163 1.85 -0.21 -9.32
C ALA A 163 0.37 -0.11 -8.94
N ARG A 164 -0.43 -1.05 -9.45
CA ARG A 164 -1.88 -1.10 -9.28
C ARG A 164 -2.33 -2.50 -8.93
N ILE A 165 -3.45 -2.56 -8.21
CA ILE A 165 -4.20 -3.80 -8.00
C ILE A 165 -5.60 -3.66 -8.58
N VAL A 166 -6.22 -4.79 -8.92
CA VAL A 166 -7.65 -4.91 -9.22
C VAL A 166 -8.30 -5.78 -8.16
N GLN A 167 -9.50 -5.41 -7.72
CA GLN A 167 -10.24 -6.14 -6.69
C GLN A 167 -11.71 -6.33 -7.06
N ARG A 168 -12.31 -7.43 -6.62
CA ARG A 168 -13.76 -7.73 -6.72
C ARG A 168 -14.32 -8.12 -5.37
#